data_AF-A0A432HZW5-F1
#
_entry.id   AF-A0A432HZW5-F1
#
_cell.length_a   1.000
_cell.length_b   1.000
_cell.length_c   1.000
_cell.angle_alpha   90.00
_cell.angle_beta   90.00
_cell.angle_gamma   90.00
#
_symmetry.space_group_name_H-M   'P 1'
#
loop_
_entity.id
_entity.type
_entity.pdbx_description
1 polymer ?
#
loop_
_entity_poly.entity_id
_entity_poly.type
_entity_poly.pdbx_seq_one_letter_code
_entity_poly.pdbx_strand_id
1 'polypeptide(L)'
;AGFLAYFKPETNWKIVATGFLFAMGGGVIGAWFGYFWAQTFYPDGVRNVLLVARSLRSPAIMPFITWASIFTTVLGGVYYAFRAWRYHEV
;
A
#
# COMPACT_ATOMS: atom_id res chain seq x y z
N ALA A 1 3.18 -3.16 5.19
CA ALA A 1 2.88 -2.82 6.60
C ALA A 1 1.56 -3.43 7.07
N GLY A 2 0.40 -3.05 6.47
CA GLY A 2 -0.92 -3.52 6.92
C GLY A 2 -1.10 -5.04 7.06
N PHE A 3 -0.66 -5.85 6.10
CA PHE A 3 -0.77 -7.31 6.18
C PHE A 3 -0.09 -7.92 7.41
N LEU A 4 1.15 -7.52 7.68
CA LEU A 4 1.94 -8.04 8.80
C LEU A 4 1.32 -7.69 10.16
N ALA A 5 0.64 -6.54 10.25
CA ALA A 5 -0.08 -6.14 11.46
C ALA A 5 -1.27 -7.05 11.79
N TYR A 6 -1.83 -7.76 10.80
CA TYR A 6 -3.00 -8.63 10.95
C TYR A 6 -2.68 -10.12 10.69
N PHE A 7 -1.39 -10.48 10.73
CA PHE A 7 -0.95 -11.84 10.53
C PHE A 7 -1.08 -12.64 11.83
N LYS A 8 -1.84 -13.74 11.75
CA LYS A 8 -1.93 -14.76 12.80
C LYS A 8 -1.35 -16.06 12.25
N PRO A 9 -0.29 -16.63 12.86
CA PRO A 9 0.37 -17.83 12.34
C PRO A 9 -0.49 -19.09 12.44
N GLU A 10 -1.47 -19.09 13.34
CA GLU A 10 -2.41 -20.20 13.58
C GLU A 10 -3.52 -20.27 12.52
N THR A 11 -3.75 -19.17 11.79
CA THR A 11 -4.76 -19.09 10.74
C THR A 11 -4.39 -19.98 9.56
N ASN A 12 -5.39 -20.66 8.97
CA ASN A 12 -5.21 -21.48 7.78
C ASN A 12 -4.46 -20.70 6.69
N TRP A 13 -3.38 -21.30 6.15
CA TRP A 13 -2.53 -20.70 5.13
C TRP A 13 -3.30 -20.08 3.96
N LYS A 14 -4.40 -20.69 3.51
CA LYS A 14 -5.20 -20.17 2.39
C LYS A 14 -5.78 -18.79 2.71
N ILE A 15 -6.25 -18.61 3.93
CA ILE A 15 -6.83 -17.36 4.43
C ILE A 15 -5.74 -16.28 4.54
N VAL A 16 -4.57 -16.66 5.06
CA VAL A 16 -3.38 -15.80 5.09
C VAL A 16 -2.98 -15.34 3.69
N ALA A 17 -2.90 -16.27 2.74
CA ALA A 17 -2.54 -15.99 1.35
C ALA A 17 -3.51 -15.02 0.69
N THR A 18 -4.81 -15.20 0.89
CA THR A 18 -5.84 -14.27 0.40
C THR A 18 -5.64 -12.87 1.00
N GLY A 19 -5.38 -12.76 2.30
CA GLY A 19 -5.11 -11.47 2.94
C GLY A 19 -3.86 -10.78 2.41
N PHE A 20 -2.82 -11.55 2.10
CA PHE A 20 -1.61 -11.05 1.46
C PHE A 20 -1.92 -10.49 0.06
N LEU A 21 -2.71 -11.21 -0.72
CA LEU A 21 -3.13 -10.77 -2.06
C LEU A 21 -3.97 -9.49 -2.00
N PHE A 22 -4.89 -9.34 -1.03
CA PHE A 22 -5.63 -8.10 -0.83
C PHE A 22 -4.71 -6.92 -0.48
N ALA A 23 -3.75 -7.15 0.42
CA ALA A 23 -2.78 -6.13 0.81
C ALA A 23 -1.86 -5.71 -0.34
N MET A 24 -1.39 -6.68 -1.14
CA MET A 24 -0.61 -6.47 -2.36
C MET A 24 -1.43 -5.70 -3.41
N GLY A 25 -2.65 -6.14 -3.69
CA GLY A 25 -3.55 -5.48 -4.64
C GLY A 25 -3.87 -4.05 -4.23
N GLY A 26 -4.11 -3.81 -2.93
CA GLY A 26 -4.26 -2.47 -2.38
C GLY A 26 -3.00 -1.62 -2.61
N GLY A 27 -1.83 -2.20 -2.36
CA GLY A 27 -0.55 -1.52 -2.59
C GLY A 27 -0.37 -1.09 -4.04
N VAL A 28 -0.66 -1.97 -5.00
CA VAL A 28 -0.58 -1.68 -6.44
C VAL A 28 -1.57 -0.59 -6.85
N ILE A 29 -2.84 -0.69 -6.41
CA ILE A 29 -3.88 0.29 -6.75
C ILE A 29 -3.54 1.66 -6.14
N GLY A 30 -3.13 1.68 -4.87
CA GLY A 30 -2.72 2.91 -4.18
C GLY A 30 -1.49 3.54 -4.82
N ALA A 31 -0.48 2.75 -5.17
CA ALA A 31 0.69 3.19 -5.91
C ALA A 31 0.31 3.86 -7.24
N TRP A 32 -0.57 3.23 -8.00
CA TRP A 32 -1.05 3.75 -9.28
C TRP A 32 -1.81 5.07 -9.12
N PHE A 33 -2.69 5.15 -8.12
CA PHE A 33 -3.37 6.39 -7.77
C PHE A 33 -2.38 7.49 -7.35
N GLY A 34 -1.42 7.16 -6.50
CA GLY A 34 -0.40 8.10 -6.04
C GLY A 34 0.51 8.60 -7.14
N TYR A 35 0.79 7.78 -8.15
CA TYR A 35 1.50 8.19 -9.36
C TYR A 35 0.73 9.24 -10.15
N PHE A 36 -0.56 9.01 -10.44
CA PHE A 36 -1.37 10.01 -11.14
C PHE A 36 -1.54 11.29 -10.34
N TRP A 37 -1.79 11.17 -9.04
CA TRP A 37 -1.85 12.31 -8.13
C TRP A 37 -0.55 13.12 -8.17
N ALA A 38 0.61 12.46 -8.14
CA ALA A 38 1.91 13.11 -8.29
C ALA A 38 2.05 13.87 -9.61
N GLN A 39 1.61 13.30 -10.73
CA GLN A 39 1.67 13.96 -12.03
C GLN A 39 0.75 15.19 -12.12
N THR A 40 -0.42 15.16 -11.46
CA THR A 40 -1.34 16.30 -11.45
C THR A 40 -0.80 17.49 -10.65
N PHE A 41 -0.23 17.25 -9.47
CA PHE A 41 0.23 18.32 -8.58
C PHE A 41 1.68 18.73 -8.78
N TYR A 42 2.51 17.84 -9.35
CA TYR A 42 3.91 18.09 -9.66
C TYR A 42 4.21 17.68 -11.11
N PRO A 43 3.58 18.33 -12.10
CA PRO A 43 3.75 17.98 -13.52
C PRO A 43 5.21 18.15 -13.98
N ASP A 44 5.87 19.12 -13.36
CA ASP A 44 7.25 19.49 -13.56
C ASP A 44 8.25 18.57 -12.84
N GLY A 45 7.77 17.63 -12.03
CA GLY A 45 8.57 16.81 -11.12
C GLY A 45 9.01 17.57 -9.87
N VAL A 46 9.44 16.82 -8.86
CA VAL A 46 9.91 17.38 -7.58
C VAL A 46 11.44 17.34 -7.56
N ARG A 47 12.03 18.36 -6.95
CA ARG A 47 13.48 18.41 -6.75
C ARG A 47 13.90 17.21 -5.91
N ASN A 48 14.86 16.45 -6.41
CA ASN A 48 15.35 15.26 -5.74
C ASN A 48 16.13 15.67 -4.48
N VAL A 49 15.53 15.49 -3.30
CA VAL A 49 16.19 15.77 -2.01
C VAL A 49 16.96 14.53 -1.52
N LEU A 50 16.56 13.34 -1.99
CA LEU A 50 17.09 12.04 -1.53
C LEU A 50 18.13 11.41 -2.46
N LEU A 51 18.18 11.81 -3.75
CA LEU A 51 19.19 11.32 -4.69
C LEU A 51 20.17 12.46 -5.03
N VAL A 52 21.47 12.14 -4.95
CA VAL A 52 22.66 13.03 -5.01
C VAL A 52 22.71 13.96 -6.25
N ALA A 53 21.86 13.76 -7.26
CA ALA A 53 21.78 14.61 -8.45
C ALA A 53 20.79 15.78 -8.27
N ARG A 54 21.29 16.93 -7.80
CA ARG A 54 20.51 18.18 -7.65
C ARG A 54 19.89 18.75 -8.93
N SER A 55 20.36 18.33 -10.11
CA SER A 55 19.91 18.84 -11.42
C SER A 55 18.79 18.03 -12.07
N LEU A 56 18.51 16.82 -11.58
CA LEU A 56 17.47 15.94 -12.14
C LEU A 56 16.19 16.08 -11.32
N ARG A 57 15.12 16.60 -11.93
CA ARG A 57 13.78 16.53 -11.35
C ARG A 57 13.30 15.08 -11.43
N SER A 58 12.90 14.51 -10.30
CA SER A 58 12.36 13.15 -10.22
C SER A 58 10.84 13.18 -10.12
N PRO A 59 10.14 12.11 -10.53
CA PRO A 59 8.73 11.93 -10.19
C PRO A 59 8.53 12.07 -8.68
N ALA A 60 7.38 12.59 -8.24
CA ALA A 60 7.06 12.64 -6.82
C ALA A 60 6.82 11.22 -6.29
N ILE A 61 7.90 10.52 -5.90
CA ILE A 61 7.86 9.14 -5.41
C ILE A 61 7.16 9.06 -4.04
N MET A 62 7.21 10.12 -3.24
CA MET A 62 6.58 10.13 -1.91
C MET A 62 5.06 9.92 -1.97
N PRO A 63 4.29 10.60 -2.84
CA PRO A 63 2.89 10.26 -3.08
C PRO A 63 2.66 8.80 -3.48
N PHE A 64 3.46 8.24 -4.39
CA PHE A 64 3.36 6.84 -4.79
C PHE A 64 3.45 5.89 -3.58
N ILE A 65 4.48 6.05 -2.75
CA ILE A 65 4.71 5.20 -1.57
C ILE A 65 3.62 5.41 -0.52
N THR A 66 3.21 6.67 -0.31
CA THR A 66 2.19 7.04 0.69
C THR A 66 0.85 6.41 0.34
N TRP A 67 0.40 6.57 -0.90
CA TRP A 67 -0.87 6.02 -1.35
C TRP A 67 -0.86 4.49 -1.41
N ALA A 68 0.25 3.87 -1.81
CA ALA A 68 0.41 2.42 -1.70
C ALA A 68 0.23 1.94 -0.25
N SER A 69 0.86 2.63 0.71
CA SER A 69 0.79 2.29 2.13
C SER A 69 -0.63 2.43 2.69
N ILE A 70 -1.35 3.49 2.32
CA ILE A 70 -2.74 3.73 2.72
C ILE A 70 -3.63 2.58 2.21
N PHE A 71 -3.60 2.30 0.92
CA PHE A 71 -4.49 1.30 0.32
C PHE A 71 -4.16 -0.12 0.78
N THR A 72 -2.87 -0.49 0.91
CA THR A 72 -2.46 -1.76 1.52
C THR A 72 -3.05 -1.92 2.93
N THR A 73 -3.05 -0.84 3.71
CA THR A 73 -3.55 -0.86 5.10
C THR A 73 -5.07 -0.96 5.14
N VAL A 74 -5.78 -0.20 4.30
CA VAL A 74 -7.24 -0.24 4.23
C VAL A 74 -7.73 -1.61 3.76
N LEU A 75 -7.25 -2.12 2.62
CA LEU A 75 -7.72 -3.42 2.11
C LEU A 75 -7.29 -4.58 3.02
N GLY A 76 -6.08 -4.52 3.58
CA GLY A 76 -5.63 -5.51 4.57
C GLY A 76 -6.50 -5.49 5.83
N GLY A 77 -6.86 -4.31 6.32
CA GLY A 77 -7.74 -4.13 7.48
C GLY A 77 -9.19 -4.57 7.22
N VAL A 78 -9.76 -4.23 6.07
CA VAL A 78 -11.10 -4.68 5.66
C VAL A 78 -11.15 -6.20 5.56
N TYR A 79 -10.15 -6.82 4.94
CA TYR A 79 -10.08 -8.27 4.85
C TYR A 79 -9.91 -8.91 6.24
N TYR A 80 -9.11 -8.32 7.12
CA TYR A 80 -9.01 -8.78 8.51
C TYR A 80 -10.34 -8.69 9.26
N ALA A 81 -11.07 -7.58 9.15
CA ALA A 81 -12.39 -7.43 9.75
C ALA A 81 -13.38 -8.49 9.23
N PHE A 82 -13.35 -8.76 7.91
CA PHE A 82 -14.13 -9.84 7.32
C PHE A 82 -13.77 -11.21 7.89
N ARG A 83 -12.48 -11.51 8.07
CA ARG A 83 -12.02 -12.77 8.68
C ARG A 83 -12.48 -12.91 10.12
N ALA A 84 -12.32 -11.87 10.92
CA ALA A 84 -12.78 -11.84 12.31
C ALA A 84 -14.29 -12.10 12.40
N TRP A 85 -15.08 -11.52 11.49
CA TRP A 85 -16.53 -11.74 11.43
C TRP A 85 -16.92 -13.14 10.91
N ARG A 86 -16.34 -13.59 9.80
CA ARG A 86 -16.75 -14.83 9.11
C ARG A 86 -16.23 -16.10 9.76
N TYR A 87 -15.04 -16.03 10.34
CA TYR A 87 -14.32 -17.17 10.93
C TYR A 87 -14.23 -17.09 12.45
N HIS A 88 -14.80 -16.05 13.08
CA HIS A 88 -14.76 -15.85 14.53
C HIS A 88 -13.34 -15.90 15.11
N GLU A 89 -12.35 -15.34 14.39
CA GLU A 89 -10.94 -15.29 14.82
C GLU A 89 -10.69 -14.29 15.98
N VAL A 90 -11.68 -14.02 16.84
CA VAL A 90 -11.58 -13.10 17.99
C VAL A 90 -11.23 -13.88 19.26
#